data_AF-D3IB26-F1
#
_entry.id   AF-D3IB26-F1
#
_cell.length_a   1.000
_cell.length_b   1.000
_cell.length_c   1.000
_cell.angle_alpha   90.00
_cell.angle_beta   90.00
_cell.angle_gamma   90.00
#
_symmetry.space_group_name_H-M   'P 1'
#
loop_
_entity.id
_entity.type
_entity.pdbx_description
1 polymer ?
#
loop_
_entity_poly.entity_id
_entity_poly.type
_entity_poly.pdbx_seq_one_letter_code
_entity_poly.pdbx_strand_id
1 'polypeptide(L)'
;MNFNIKRQLKRTSIATNTMLVALCFVAVSCTKVELDEKERALVAKQELANNFDKLFDEAFEKPDETEQKLKTFVFSDLVSDGKNLLTDQDIRVNETLIKMAIRLKRNQNTLEQELNKGSLYDGYVRKNHIIINCKSVLHELPYRARQGAKYERLQAKVAEIEGMVGTILKKRESALGTIPTELLNKQWKWTFDLAGHEDEFPDLYTGDYKGLKDLSFDFHFNKNNTITAKRFFLAPVIVDYSIDFDSAGDWKQELMAEESISCFVYNNKIFFRVPMKDNANTFTGRGNVAHEWYYEYTYSVNGNELTLSEPRITLYVMVNLRTSDYNSEMFKNNYYADFKSFTLTAQ
;
A
#
# COMPACT_ATOMS: atom_id res chain seq x y z
N MET A 1 44.93 -12.65 -39.34
CA MET A 1 45.75 -11.56 -39.90
C MET A 1 45.95 -10.55 -38.77
N ASN A 2 47.21 -10.36 -38.37
CA ASN A 2 47.62 -9.66 -37.16
C ASN A 2 48.34 -8.39 -37.62
N PHE A 3 47.91 -7.21 -37.20
CA PHE A 3 48.70 -5.98 -37.40
C PHE A 3 48.70 -5.15 -36.12
N ASN A 4 49.79 -5.34 -35.38
CA ASN A 4 50.27 -4.51 -34.29
C ASN A 4 50.86 -3.21 -34.88
N ILE A 5 50.38 -2.05 -34.41
CA ILE A 5 51.15 -0.80 -34.48
C ILE A 5 51.18 -0.18 -33.08
N LYS A 6 52.35 -0.29 -32.44
CA LYS A 6 52.74 0.50 -31.27
C LYS A 6 53.00 1.94 -31.71
N ARG A 7 52.46 2.93 -30.99
CA ARG A 7 53.13 4.24 -30.83
C ARG A 7 52.74 4.95 -29.53
N GLN A 8 53.69 4.87 -28.60
CA GLN A 8 54.17 5.84 -27.61
C GLN A 8 53.18 6.62 -26.73
N LEU A 9 53.21 6.23 -25.45
CA LEU A 9 52.91 7.05 -24.27
C LEU A 9 53.72 8.35 -24.26
N LYS A 10 53.04 9.49 -24.22
CA LYS A 10 53.54 10.69 -23.55
C LYS A 10 52.77 10.89 -22.25
N ARG A 11 53.49 10.70 -21.14
CA ARG A 11 53.09 11.15 -19.79
C ARG A 11 52.89 12.67 -19.82
N THR A 12 51.74 13.15 -19.39
CA THR A 12 51.62 14.41 -18.64
C THR A 12 50.64 14.21 -17.49
N SER A 13 51.08 14.58 -16.30
CA SER A 13 50.41 14.36 -15.02
C SER A 13 49.11 15.17 -14.92
N ILE A 14 48.00 14.53 -14.57
CA ILE A 14 46.83 15.20 -14.02
C ILE A 14 47.10 15.34 -12.52
N ALA A 15 47.70 16.46 -12.14
CA ALA A 15 47.72 16.92 -10.76
C ALA A 15 46.40 17.65 -10.49
N THR A 16 45.68 17.12 -9.50
CA THR A 16 44.71 17.79 -8.61
C THR A 16 44.49 19.29 -8.83
N ASN A 17 43.25 19.69 -9.12
CA ASN A 17 42.71 21.00 -8.75
C ASN A 17 41.26 20.84 -8.31
N THR A 18 41.12 20.52 -7.01
CA THR A 18 40.00 20.93 -6.17
C THR A 18 39.78 22.44 -6.32
N MET A 19 38.75 22.87 -7.05
CA MET A 19 38.32 24.26 -7.02
C MET A 19 37.34 24.44 -5.88
N LEU A 20 37.91 24.75 -4.72
CA LEU A 20 37.24 25.29 -3.55
C LEU A 20 36.58 26.62 -3.97
N VAL A 21 35.26 26.66 -4.08
CA VAL A 21 34.54 27.95 -4.19
C VAL A 21 34.51 28.53 -2.78
N ALA A 22 35.57 29.25 -2.43
CA ALA A 22 35.68 30.00 -1.19
C ALA A 22 34.68 31.17 -1.22
N LEU A 23 33.78 31.19 -0.22
CA LEU A 23 33.04 32.38 0.17
C LEU A 23 34.02 33.53 0.44
N CYS A 24 34.07 34.50 -0.46
CA CYS A 24 34.60 35.83 -0.14
C CYS A 24 33.43 36.71 0.29
N PHE A 25 33.08 36.64 1.58
CA PHE A 25 32.45 37.76 2.27
C PHE A 25 33.47 38.89 2.32
N VAL A 26 33.45 39.77 1.33
CA VAL A 26 34.10 41.08 1.44
C VAL A 26 33.03 42.05 1.92
N ALA A 27 33.20 42.49 3.17
CA ALA A 27 32.56 43.69 3.67
C ALA A 27 33.00 44.87 2.79
N VAL A 28 32.16 45.28 1.84
CA VAL A 28 32.29 46.55 1.13
C VAL A 28 30.95 47.27 1.22
N SER A 29 31.02 48.41 1.90
CA SER A 29 30.15 49.59 1.82
C SER A 29 29.15 49.66 0.67
N CYS A 30 27.95 50.18 1.00
CA CYS A 30 26.92 50.68 0.09
C CYS A 30 27.41 51.19 -1.27
N THR A 31 27.21 50.38 -2.31
CA THR A 31 26.91 50.85 -3.67
C THR A 31 25.91 49.87 -4.26
N LYS A 32 24.72 50.36 -4.67
CA LYS A 32 23.75 49.60 -5.45
C LYS A 32 24.41 49.23 -6.78
N VAL A 33 24.96 48.02 -6.87
CA VAL A 33 25.35 47.44 -8.16
C VAL A 33 24.05 47.05 -8.86
N GLU A 34 23.70 47.77 -9.92
CA GLU A 34 22.61 47.36 -10.81
C GLU A 34 23.03 46.07 -11.51
N LEU A 35 22.42 44.95 -11.12
CA LEU A 35 22.60 43.66 -11.77
C LEU A 35 22.30 43.80 -13.27
N ASP A 36 23.09 43.13 -14.12
CA ASP A 36 22.76 43.07 -15.54
C ASP A 36 21.48 42.22 -15.77
N GLU A 37 20.90 42.25 -16.97
CA GLU A 37 19.63 41.56 -17.25
C GLU A 37 19.72 40.03 -17.09
N LYS A 38 20.89 39.43 -17.34
CA LYS A 38 21.13 37.99 -17.19
C LYS A 38 21.30 37.61 -15.72
N GLU A 39 21.99 38.44 -14.94
CA GLU A 39 22.15 38.29 -13.50
C GLU A 39 20.82 38.46 -12.78
N ARG A 40 19.98 39.43 -13.17
CA ARG A 40 18.62 39.59 -12.64
C ARG A 40 17.75 38.36 -12.93
N ALA A 41 17.81 37.82 -14.14
CA ALA A 41 17.06 36.63 -14.51
C ALA A 41 17.52 35.39 -13.72
N LEU A 42 18.83 35.27 -13.47
CA LEU A 42 19.41 34.18 -12.66
C LEU A 42 18.99 34.29 -11.19
N VAL A 43 19.08 35.48 -10.61
CA VAL A 43 18.65 35.76 -9.22
C VAL A 43 17.16 35.45 -9.05
N ALA A 44 16.30 35.91 -9.96
CA ALA A 44 14.86 35.63 -9.91
C ALA A 44 14.57 34.12 -10.02
N LYS A 45 15.31 33.37 -10.84
CA LYS A 45 15.17 31.91 -10.94
C LYS A 45 15.63 31.20 -9.66
N GLN A 46 16.69 31.70 -9.03
CA GLN A 46 17.19 31.16 -7.76
C GLN A 46 16.22 31.43 -6.61
N GLU A 47 15.66 32.64 -6.53
CA GLU A 47 14.61 32.99 -5.55
C GLU A 47 13.38 32.11 -5.71
N LEU A 48 12.96 31.86 -6.95
CA LEU A 48 11.86 30.96 -7.25
C LEU A 48 12.13 29.52 -6.78
N ALA A 49 13.33 29.00 -7.07
CA ALA A 49 13.75 27.68 -6.63
C ALA A 49 13.78 27.57 -5.10
N ASN A 50 14.34 28.57 -4.42
CA ASN A 50 14.40 28.63 -2.96
C ASN A 50 12.99 28.66 -2.34
N ASN A 51 12.04 29.38 -2.93
CA ASN A 51 10.65 29.39 -2.46
C ASN A 51 9.99 28.01 -2.63
N PHE A 52 10.21 27.32 -3.75
CA PHE A 52 9.72 25.96 -3.93
C PHE A 52 10.34 24.96 -2.95
N ASP A 53 11.64 25.07 -2.66
CA ASP A 53 12.31 24.23 -1.67
C ASP A 53 11.72 24.45 -0.27
N LYS A 54 11.56 25.72 0.12
CA LYS A 54 10.95 26.07 1.40
C LYS A 54 9.52 25.55 1.54
N LEU A 55 8.68 25.74 0.53
CA LEU A 55 7.31 25.23 0.54
C LEU A 55 7.27 23.69 0.58
N PHE A 56 8.21 23.03 -0.08
CA PHE A 56 8.31 21.57 -0.03
C PHE A 56 8.66 21.06 1.38
N ASP A 57 9.57 21.75 2.07
CA ASP A 57 9.94 21.40 3.44
C ASP A 57 8.79 21.68 4.42
N GLU A 58 8.17 22.87 4.33
CA GLU A 58 7.04 23.28 5.16
C GLU A 58 5.81 22.37 4.98
N ALA A 59 5.64 21.73 3.81
CA ALA A 59 4.53 20.81 3.54
C ALA A 59 4.47 19.62 4.51
N PHE A 60 5.63 19.17 5.03
CA PHE A 60 5.70 18.05 5.97
C PHE A 60 5.44 18.46 7.43
N GLU A 61 5.38 19.76 7.71
CA GLU A 61 5.13 20.31 9.03
C GLU A 61 3.72 20.89 9.13
N LYS A 62 3.33 21.72 8.16
CA LYS A 62 2.12 22.51 8.16
C LYS A 62 1.38 22.41 6.82
N PRO A 63 0.77 21.26 6.49
CA PRO A 63 0.24 21.00 5.16
C PRO A 63 -0.84 22.02 4.73
N ASP A 64 -1.71 22.45 5.64
CA ASP A 64 -2.81 23.37 5.34
C ASP A 64 -2.33 24.81 5.10
N GLU A 65 -1.43 25.32 5.94
CA GLU A 65 -0.79 26.63 5.75
C GLU A 65 0.04 26.64 4.45
N THR A 66 0.79 25.58 4.20
CA THR A 66 1.62 25.46 2.99
C THR A 66 0.78 25.41 1.72
N GLU A 67 -0.38 24.76 1.72
CA GLU A 67 -1.29 24.79 0.57
C GLU A 67 -1.78 26.21 0.27
N GLN A 68 -2.12 26.99 1.31
CA GLN A 68 -2.53 28.38 1.15
C GLN A 68 -1.39 29.24 0.59
N LYS A 69 -0.18 29.10 1.13
CA LYS A 69 1.02 29.80 0.62
C LYS A 69 1.33 29.42 -0.83
N LEU A 70 1.22 28.14 -1.18
CA LEU A 70 1.42 27.67 -2.54
C LEU A 70 0.40 28.28 -3.51
N LYS A 71 -0.88 28.35 -3.12
CA LYS A 71 -1.92 29.01 -3.93
C LYS A 71 -1.58 30.49 -4.14
N THR A 72 -1.24 31.22 -3.09
CA THR A 72 -0.84 32.63 -3.20
C THR A 72 0.35 32.80 -4.13
N PHE A 73 1.41 31.99 -3.94
CA PHE A 73 2.61 32.01 -4.78
C PHE A 73 2.32 31.76 -6.26
N VAL A 74 1.43 30.81 -6.56
CA VAL A 74 0.96 30.52 -7.93
C VAL A 74 0.26 31.72 -8.56
N PHE A 75 -0.61 32.40 -7.81
CA PHE A 75 -1.39 33.53 -8.33
C PHE A 75 -0.64 34.86 -8.35
N SER A 76 0.36 35.08 -7.48
CA SER A 76 1.07 36.36 -7.39
C SER A 76 2.39 36.37 -8.16
N ASP A 77 3.15 35.27 -8.10
CA ASP A 77 4.56 35.27 -8.50
C ASP A 77 4.79 34.45 -9.78
N LEU A 78 3.91 33.50 -10.08
CA LEU A 78 3.98 32.65 -11.27
C LEU A 78 3.09 33.12 -12.41
N VAL A 79 2.07 33.92 -12.12
CA VAL A 79 1.16 34.52 -13.10
C VAL A 79 1.08 36.02 -12.83
N SER A 80 1.60 36.83 -13.76
CA SER A 80 1.52 38.28 -13.70
C SER A 80 1.32 38.88 -15.09
N ASP A 81 1.04 40.18 -15.18
CA ASP A 81 0.74 40.87 -16.44
C ASP A 81 1.85 40.66 -17.47
N GLY A 82 1.55 39.82 -18.47
CA GLY A 82 2.46 39.47 -19.57
C GLY A 82 3.37 38.26 -19.32
N LYS A 83 3.33 37.59 -18.15
CA LYS A 83 4.19 36.44 -17.81
C LYS A 83 3.38 35.32 -17.17
N ASN A 84 3.31 34.18 -17.86
CA ASN A 84 2.73 32.94 -17.32
C ASN A 84 3.81 31.86 -17.24
N LEU A 85 4.31 31.64 -16.02
CA LEU A 85 5.32 30.64 -15.74
C LEU A 85 4.75 29.25 -15.47
N LEU A 86 3.43 29.07 -15.42
CA LEU A 86 2.78 27.77 -15.20
C LEU A 86 2.93 26.81 -16.40
N THR A 87 3.31 27.33 -17.57
CA THR A 87 3.67 26.51 -18.72
C THR A 87 5.07 25.92 -18.60
N ASP A 88 5.91 26.47 -17.71
CA ASP A 88 7.25 25.95 -17.44
C ASP A 88 7.14 24.59 -16.74
N GLN A 89 7.84 23.62 -17.32
CA GLN A 89 7.75 22.24 -16.88
C GLN A 89 8.29 22.09 -15.45
N ASP A 90 9.39 22.77 -15.10
CA ASP A 90 10.11 22.62 -13.82
C ASP A 90 9.30 23.22 -12.67
N ILE A 91 8.56 24.28 -12.97
CA ILE A 91 7.58 24.90 -12.07
C ILE A 91 6.44 23.92 -11.77
N ARG A 92 5.86 23.29 -12.80
CA ARG A 92 4.83 22.25 -12.61
C ARG A 92 5.33 21.05 -11.81
N VAL A 93 6.59 20.65 -12.02
CA VAL A 93 7.20 19.55 -11.25
C VAL A 93 7.33 19.92 -9.77
N ASN A 94 7.86 21.10 -9.46
CA ASN A 94 8.00 21.54 -8.07
C ASN A 94 6.64 21.70 -7.38
N GLU A 95 5.66 22.30 -8.06
CA GLU A 95 4.29 22.40 -7.56
C GLU A 95 3.70 21.01 -7.24
N THR A 96 3.89 20.04 -8.15
CA THR A 96 3.40 18.67 -7.94
C THR A 96 4.08 18.03 -6.73
N LEU A 97 5.41 18.14 -6.59
CA LEU A 97 6.14 17.61 -5.43
C LEU A 97 5.62 18.17 -4.09
N ILE A 98 5.31 19.47 -4.04
CA ILE A 98 4.75 20.10 -2.83
C ILE A 98 3.35 19.56 -2.54
N LYS A 99 2.47 19.48 -3.55
CA LYS A 99 1.12 18.91 -3.38
C LYS A 99 1.17 17.46 -2.89
N MET A 100 2.12 16.69 -3.38
CA MET A 100 2.37 15.32 -2.93
C MET A 100 2.83 15.25 -1.47
N ALA A 101 3.75 16.13 -1.05
CA ALA A 101 4.18 16.24 0.34
C ALA A 101 3.01 16.62 1.27
N ILE A 102 2.18 17.60 0.87
CA ILE A 102 0.96 18.00 1.60
C ILE A 102 0.02 16.80 1.79
N ARG A 103 -0.27 16.06 0.71
CA ARG A 103 -1.16 14.89 0.75
C ARG A 103 -0.65 13.80 1.68
N LEU A 104 0.64 13.46 1.60
CA LEU A 104 1.25 12.48 2.51
C LEU A 104 1.16 12.93 3.97
N LYS A 105 1.44 14.21 4.25
CA LYS A 105 1.37 14.71 5.62
C LYS A 105 -0.06 14.73 6.17
N ARG A 106 -1.05 15.10 5.37
CA ARG A 106 -2.47 15.01 5.76
C ARG A 106 -2.88 13.57 6.07
N ASN A 107 -2.52 12.63 5.20
CA ASN A 107 -2.77 11.20 5.43
C ASN A 107 -2.12 10.74 6.75
N GLN A 108 -0.87 11.17 7.01
CA GLN A 108 -0.17 10.89 8.26
C GLN A 108 -0.94 11.41 9.48
N ASN A 109 -1.44 12.64 9.44
CA ASN A 109 -2.09 13.29 10.58
C ASN A 109 -3.38 12.58 11.00
N THR A 110 -4.04 11.86 10.09
CA THR A 110 -5.31 11.17 10.37
C THR A 110 -5.16 9.66 10.60
N LEU A 111 -3.95 9.09 10.52
CA LEU A 111 -3.76 7.63 10.56
C LEU A 111 -4.40 6.96 11.78
N GLU A 112 -4.13 7.48 12.97
CA GLU A 112 -4.59 6.85 14.21
C GLU A 112 -6.13 6.91 14.32
N GLN A 113 -6.75 8.03 13.94
CA GLN A 113 -8.20 8.14 13.91
C GLN A 113 -8.80 7.18 12.87
N GLU A 114 -8.27 7.16 11.66
CA GLU A 114 -8.79 6.36 10.55
C GLU A 114 -8.66 4.84 10.79
N LEU A 115 -7.49 4.40 11.29
CA LEU A 115 -7.22 2.99 11.53
C LEU A 115 -7.90 2.44 12.78
N ASN A 116 -8.37 3.29 13.70
CA ASN A 116 -9.11 2.86 14.89
C ASN A 116 -10.63 2.90 14.72
N LYS A 117 -11.14 3.34 13.55
CA LYS A 117 -12.57 3.27 13.25
C LYS A 117 -13.02 1.81 13.04
N GLY A 118 -14.15 1.47 13.62
CA GLY A 118 -14.80 0.17 13.39
C GLY A 118 -14.03 -1.02 13.99
N SER A 119 -14.22 -2.19 13.39
CA SER A 119 -13.58 -3.43 13.84
C SER A 119 -12.10 -3.51 13.46
N LEU A 120 -11.43 -4.60 13.84
CA LEU A 120 -10.04 -4.83 13.41
C LEU A 120 -9.98 -5.05 11.89
N TYR A 121 -11.00 -5.71 11.31
CA TYR A 121 -11.16 -5.86 9.86
C TYR A 121 -11.19 -4.50 9.16
N ASP A 122 -12.00 -3.55 9.66
CA ASP A 122 -12.10 -2.20 9.06
C ASP A 122 -10.74 -1.47 9.08
N GLY A 123 -9.96 -1.68 10.15
CA GLY A 123 -8.59 -1.15 10.25
C GLY A 123 -7.65 -1.71 9.18
N TYR A 124 -7.76 -3.00 8.88
CA TYR A 124 -6.96 -3.67 7.85
C TYR A 124 -7.37 -3.25 6.42
N VAL A 125 -8.67 -3.14 6.16
CA VAL A 125 -9.19 -2.57 4.90
C VAL A 125 -8.68 -1.14 4.74
N ARG A 126 -8.76 -0.33 5.81
CA ARG A 126 -8.29 1.06 5.78
C ARG A 126 -6.78 1.19 5.62
N LYS A 127 -5.99 0.30 6.23
CA LYS A 127 -4.53 0.15 5.98
C LYS A 127 -4.26 0.09 4.48
N ASN A 128 -4.95 -0.81 3.75
CA ASN A 128 -4.65 -1.02 2.33
C ASN A 128 -5.00 0.22 1.49
N HIS A 129 -6.13 0.87 1.78
CA HIS A 129 -6.46 2.14 1.13
C HIS A 129 -5.40 3.22 1.38
N ILE A 130 -4.91 3.35 2.62
CA ILE A 130 -3.86 4.31 2.97
C ILE A 130 -2.58 3.97 2.21
N ILE A 131 -2.16 2.71 2.18
CA ILE A 131 -0.94 2.27 1.49
C ILE A 131 -1.04 2.51 -0.02
N ILE A 132 -2.15 2.13 -0.66
CA ILE A 132 -2.40 2.39 -2.10
C ILE A 132 -2.29 3.89 -2.37
N ASN A 133 -2.95 4.72 -1.55
CA ASN A 133 -3.00 6.17 -1.72
C ASN A 133 -1.62 6.82 -1.49
N CYS A 134 -0.83 6.32 -0.54
CA CYS A 134 0.54 6.80 -0.32
C CYS A 134 1.50 6.36 -1.44
N LYS A 135 1.36 5.15 -1.98
CA LYS A 135 2.15 4.70 -3.12
C LYS A 135 1.76 5.43 -4.42
N SER A 136 0.47 5.74 -4.61
CA SER A 136 0.01 6.47 -5.80
C SER A 136 0.68 7.82 -5.94
N VAL A 137 0.97 8.50 -4.83
CA VAL A 137 1.74 9.77 -4.81
C VAL A 137 3.06 9.66 -5.58
N LEU A 138 3.78 8.53 -5.47
CA LEU A 138 5.05 8.34 -6.18
C LEU A 138 4.83 8.07 -7.68
N HIS A 139 3.74 7.38 -8.03
CA HIS A 139 3.39 7.05 -9.42
C HIS A 139 2.72 8.22 -10.16
N GLU A 140 2.07 9.15 -9.46
CA GLU A 140 1.45 10.36 -10.00
C GLU A 140 2.51 11.40 -10.42
N LEU A 141 3.75 11.29 -9.91
CA LEU A 141 4.84 12.18 -10.29
C LEU A 141 5.24 11.99 -11.77
N PRO A 142 5.53 13.08 -12.51
CA PRO A 142 6.16 12.99 -13.82
C PRO A 142 7.48 12.22 -13.74
N TYR A 143 7.82 11.43 -14.76
CA TYR A 143 9.01 10.55 -14.75
C TYR A 143 10.30 11.25 -14.29
N ARG A 144 10.55 12.47 -14.79
CA ARG A 144 11.72 13.30 -14.42
C ARG A 144 11.77 13.77 -12.96
N ALA A 145 10.65 13.75 -12.27
CA ALA A 145 10.54 14.08 -10.84
C ALA A 145 10.73 12.86 -9.94
N ARG A 146 10.91 11.65 -10.51
CA ARG A 146 11.10 10.39 -9.78
C ARG A 146 12.57 10.09 -9.48
N GLN A 147 13.33 11.13 -9.16
CA GLN A 147 14.76 11.05 -8.84
C GLN A 147 15.20 12.25 -7.99
N GLY A 148 16.32 12.11 -7.28
CA GLY A 148 16.93 13.16 -6.47
C GLY A 148 16.30 13.33 -5.08
N ALA A 149 16.87 14.23 -4.28
CA ALA A 149 16.62 14.34 -2.84
C ALA A 149 15.14 14.55 -2.47
N LYS A 150 14.38 15.35 -3.23
CA LYS A 150 12.94 15.56 -2.97
C LYS A 150 12.13 14.28 -3.17
N TYR A 151 12.44 13.51 -4.21
CA TYR A 151 11.79 12.23 -4.46
C TYR A 151 12.14 11.21 -3.37
N GLU A 152 13.42 11.11 -3.02
CA GLU A 152 13.89 10.25 -1.93
C GLU A 152 13.20 10.59 -0.60
N ARG A 153 12.97 11.88 -0.32
CA ARG A 153 12.23 12.32 0.86
C ARG A 153 10.74 11.92 0.82
N LEU A 154 10.10 11.97 -0.35
CA LEU A 154 8.74 11.44 -0.50
C LEU A 154 8.69 9.92 -0.28
N GLN A 155 9.66 9.18 -0.83
CA GLN A 155 9.75 7.72 -0.61
C GLN A 155 9.96 7.39 0.87
N ALA A 156 10.87 8.11 1.55
CA ALA A 156 11.08 7.97 2.99
C ALA A 156 9.80 8.27 3.77
N LYS A 157 9.02 9.28 3.36
CA LYS A 157 7.76 9.61 4.01
C LYS A 157 6.69 8.53 3.83
N VAL A 158 6.61 7.92 2.64
CA VAL A 158 5.73 6.77 2.40
C VAL A 158 6.11 5.60 3.32
N ALA A 159 7.39 5.26 3.41
CA ALA A 159 7.87 4.20 4.29
C ALA A 159 7.62 4.49 5.79
N GLU A 160 7.77 5.75 6.22
CA GLU A 160 7.43 6.19 7.58
C GLU A 160 5.94 5.95 7.87
N ILE A 161 5.06 6.34 6.95
CA ILE A 161 3.60 6.12 7.08
C ILE A 161 3.29 4.62 7.15
N GLU A 162 3.88 3.79 6.29
CA GLU A 162 3.70 2.33 6.33
C GLU A 162 4.12 1.74 7.69
N GLY A 163 5.25 2.18 8.24
CA GLY A 163 5.70 1.78 9.58
C GLY A 163 4.75 2.22 10.69
N MET A 164 4.21 3.44 10.62
CA MET A 164 3.19 3.92 11.57
C MET A 164 1.90 3.10 11.49
N VAL A 165 1.41 2.79 10.28
CA VAL A 165 0.22 1.96 10.07
C VAL A 165 0.41 0.59 10.73
N GLY A 166 1.54 -0.06 10.49
CA GLY A 166 1.87 -1.35 11.12
C GLY A 166 1.94 -1.27 12.65
N THR A 167 2.50 -0.20 13.19
CA THR A 167 2.57 0.03 14.64
C THR A 167 1.18 0.21 15.27
N ILE A 168 0.31 1.00 14.63
CA ILE A 168 -1.07 1.23 15.09
C ILE A 168 -1.86 -0.08 15.07
N LEU A 169 -1.78 -0.87 13.99
CA LEU A 169 -2.51 -2.13 13.91
C LEU A 169 -2.00 -3.15 14.93
N LYS A 170 -0.68 -3.30 15.12
CA LYS A 170 -0.13 -4.17 16.16
C LYS A 170 -0.60 -3.78 17.57
N LYS A 171 -0.74 -2.48 17.84
CA LYS A 171 -1.31 -1.99 19.10
C LYS A 171 -2.79 -2.40 19.22
N ARG A 172 -3.59 -2.29 18.15
CA ARG A 172 -4.98 -2.77 18.15
C ARG A 172 -5.07 -4.28 18.39
N GLU A 173 -4.26 -5.06 17.68
CA GLU A 173 -4.17 -6.52 17.84
C GLU A 173 -3.81 -6.93 19.26
N SER A 174 -2.82 -6.27 19.85
CA SER A 174 -2.36 -6.54 21.22
C SER A 174 -3.37 -6.14 22.29
N ALA A 175 -4.30 -5.24 21.96
CA ALA A 175 -5.40 -4.86 22.85
C ALA A 175 -6.56 -5.86 22.84
N LEU A 176 -6.57 -6.81 21.89
CA LEU A 176 -7.57 -7.86 21.84
C LEU A 176 -7.23 -8.97 22.84
N GLY A 177 -8.28 -9.62 23.36
CA GLY A 177 -8.14 -10.77 24.24
C GLY A 177 -7.55 -11.98 23.52
N THR A 178 -7.25 -13.02 24.29
CA THR A 178 -6.86 -14.33 23.75
C THR A 178 -8.05 -15.05 23.14
N ILE A 179 -7.79 -15.98 22.23
CA ILE A 179 -8.83 -16.87 21.68
C ILE A 179 -9.60 -17.57 22.82
N PRO A 180 -10.95 -17.51 22.81
CA PRO A 180 -11.80 -18.18 23.79
C PRO A 180 -11.48 -19.67 23.94
N THR A 181 -11.51 -20.16 25.18
CA THR A 181 -11.17 -21.56 25.51
C THR A 181 -12.07 -22.59 24.82
N GLU A 182 -13.33 -22.24 24.54
CA GLU A 182 -14.28 -23.09 23.83
C GLU A 182 -13.90 -23.37 22.36
N LEU A 183 -13.05 -22.52 21.76
CA LEU A 183 -12.51 -22.67 20.41
C LEU A 183 -11.19 -23.44 20.38
N LEU A 184 -10.46 -23.47 21.50
CA LEU A 184 -9.14 -24.09 21.61
C LEU A 184 -9.25 -25.63 21.76
N ASN A 185 -8.13 -26.31 21.49
CA ASN A 185 -7.96 -27.76 21.64
C ASN A 185 -8.97 -28.62 20.83
N LYS A 186 -9.47 -28.07 19.72
CA LYS A 186 -10.39 -28.72 18.79
C LYS A 186 -9.86 -28.56 17.37
N GLN A 187 -9.92 -29.63 16.57
CA GLN A 187 -9.74 -29.52 15.14
C GLN A 187 -11.09 -29.17 14.51
N TRP A 188 -11.24 -27.97 14.00
CA TRP A 188 -12.47 -27.52 13.37
C TRP A 188 -12.47 -27.88 11.90
N LYS A 189 -13.48 -28.65 11.48
CA LYS A 189 -13.59 -29.13 10.11
C LYS A 189 -14.94 -28.78 9.50
N TRP A 190 -14.89 -28.25 8.29
CA TRP A 190 -16.02 -28.14 7.37
C TRP A 190 -15.55 -28.53 5.97
N THR A 191 -16.42 -29.21 5.24
CA THR A 191 -16.17 -29.67 3.88
C THR A 191 -17.43 -29.51 3.06
N PHE A 192 -17.30 -28.94 1.87
CA PHE A 192 -18.34 -28.81 0.87
C PHE A 192 -17.96 -29.64 -0.34
N ASP A 193 -18.77 -30.65 -0.65
CA ASP A 193 -18.56 -31.51 -1.82
C ASP A 193 -18.94 -30.74 -3.09
N LEU A 194 -18.02 -30.68 -4.06
CA LEU A 194 -18.26 -30.00 -5.33
C LEU A 194 -19.05 -30.87 -6.31
N ALA A 195 -19.23 -32.16 -6.04
CA ALA A 195 -19.96 -33.06 -6.92
C ALA A 195 -21.41 -32.57 -7.14
N GLY A 196 -21.75 -32.25 -8.38
CA GLY A 196 -23.07 -31.73 -8.76
C GLY A 196 -23.23 -30.21 -8.64
N HIS A 197 -22.18 -29.50 -8.21
CA HIS A 197 -22.13 -28.04 -8.10
C HIS A 197 -21.11 -27.41 -9.05
N GLU A 198 -20.58 -28.17 -10.02
CA GLU A 198 -19.47 -27.74 -10.88
C GLU A 198 -19.83 -26.52 -11.75
N ASP A 199 -21.10 -26.37 -12.11
CA ASP A 199 -21.60 -25.23 -12.90
C ASP A 199 -21.85 -23.98 -12.04
N GLU A 200 -21.92 -24.12 -10.72
CA GLU A 200 -22.17 -23.01 -9.79
C GLU A 200 -20.87 -22.26 -9.46
N PHE A 201 -19.74 -22.96 -9.38
CA PHE A 201 -18.43 -22.38 -9.10
C PHE A 201 -17.64 -22.13 -10.40
N PRO A 202 -17.04 -20.95 -10.62
CA PRO A 202 -16.28 -20.69 -11.83
C PRO A 202 -15.05 -21.59 -11.97
N ASP A 203 -14.92 -22.06 -13.21
CA ASP A 203 -13.86 -22.82 -13.83
C ASP A 203 -12.98 -23.71 -12.92
N LEU A 204 -13.61 -24.75 -12.35
CA LEU A 204 -12.93 -25.93 -11.80
C LEU A 204 -12.08 -26.71 -12.83
N TYR A 205 -12.03 -26.28 -14.10
CA TYR A 205 -11.28 -26.93 -15.17
C TYR A 205 -9.96 -26.22 -15.49
N THR A 206 -9.70 -25.04 -14.93
CA THR A 206 -8.46 -24.28 -15.13
C THR A 206 -7.88 -23.69 -13.83
N GLY A 207 -6.64 -23.20 -13.90
CA GLY A 207 -5.97 -22.50 -12.79
C GLY A 207 -5.80 -23.32 -11.50
N ASP A 208 -5.77 -22.63 -10.36
CA ASP A 208 -5.60 -23.20 -9.02
C ASP A 208 -6.84 -23.96 -8.49
N TYR A 209 -7.97 -23.88 -9.21
CA TYR A 209 -9.20 -24.62 -8.90
C TYR A 209 -9.29 -25.95 -9.65
N LYS A 210 -8.38 -26.19 -10.60
CA LYS A 210 -8.38 -27.38 -11.45
C LYS A 210 -8.27 -28.66 -10.62
N GLY A 211 -9.30 -29.49 -10.69
CA GLY A 211 -9.32 -30.81 -10.06
C GLY A 211 -9.58 -30.80 -8.55
N LEU A 212 -10.02 -29.67 -7.99
CA LEU A 212 -10.62 -29.65 -6.66
C LEU A 212 -11.88 -30.54 -6.66
N LYS A 213 -12.00 -31.38 -5.64
CA LYS A 213 -13.18 -32.24 -5.40
C LYS A 213 -14.09 -31.69 -4.32
N ASP A 214 -13.52 -30.89 -3.43
CA ASP A 214 -14.21 -30.31 -2.30
C ASP A 214 -13.52 -29.01 -1.90
N LEU A 215 -14.29 -28.17 -1.20
CA LEU A 215 -13.81 -26.95 -0.54
C LEU A 215 -13.79 -27.24 0.97
N SER A 216 -12.72 -26.88 1.67
CA SER A 216 -12.62 -27.23 3.08
C SER A 216 -11.91 -26.19 3.94
N PHE A 217 -12.45 -26.03 5.15
CA PHE A 217 -11.74 -25.49 6.30
C PHE A 217 -11.40 -26.64 7.24
N ASP A 218 -10.12 -26.86 7.49
CA ASP A 218 -9.61 -27.88 8.41
C ASP A 218 -8.44 -27.27 9.18
N PHE A 219 -8.73 -26.68 10.34
CA PHE A 219 -7.74 -25.95 11.13
C PHE A 219 -8.03 -26.03 12.63
N HIS A 220 -7.03 -25.71 13.44
CA HIS A 220 -7.22 -25.47 14.87
C HIS A 220 -6.68 -24.10 15.26
N PHE A 221 -7.27 -23.53 16.30
CA PHE A 221 -6.82 -22.25 16.86
C PHE A 221 -5.62 -22.45 17.80
N ASN A 222 -4.69 -21.50 17.79
CA ASN A 222 -3.53 -21.45 18.68
C ASN A 222 -3.67 -20.34 19.72
N LYS A 223 -3.02 -20.50 20.88
CA LYS A 223 -3.09 -19.51 21.97
C LYS A 223 -2.50 -18.14 21.63
N ASN A 224 -1.66 -18.06 20.59
CA ASN A 224 -0.94 -16.86 20.16
C ASN A 224 -1.64 -16.11 19.02
N ASN A 225 -2.98 -16.16 18.94
CA ASN A 225 -3.79 -15.47 17.93
C ASN A 225 -3.42 -15.86 16.49
N THR A 226 -3.13 -17.14 16.27
CA THR A 226 -2.94 -17.73 14.95
C THR A 226 -3.77 -19.00 14.80
N ILE A 227 -3.85 -19.53 13.59
CA ILE A 227 -4.34 -20.89 13.35
C ILE A 227 -3.26 -21.76 12.70
N THR A 228 -3.39 -23.07 12.91
CA THR A 228 -2.69 -24.09 12.15
C THR A 228 -3.70 -24.76 11.24
N ALA A 229 -3.57 -24.57 9.93
CA ALA A 229 -4.47 -25.14 8.94
C ALA A 229 -3.82 -26.37 8.26
N LYS A 230 -4.58 -27.45 8.14
CA LYS A 230 -4.33 -28.52 7.18
C LYS A 230 -4.87 -28.13 5.81
N ARG A 231 -6.07 -27.52 5.78
CA ARG A 231 -6.70 -26.91 4.61
C ARG A 231 -7.40 -25.63 5.04
N PHE A 232 -7.30 -24.60 4.22
CA PHE A 232 -8.03 -23.35 4.41
C PHE A 232 -8.37 -22.81 3.03
N PHE A 233 -9.58 -23.10 2.57
CA PHE A 233 -10.04 -22.63 1.27
C PHE A 233 -10.19 -21.10 1.28
N LEU A 234 -9.59 -20.43 0.30
CA LEU A 234 -9.69 -18.99 0.15
C LEU A 234 -10.97 -18.64 -0.62
N ALA A 235 -12.05 -18.42 0.14
CA ALA A 235 -13.37 -18.17 -0.41
C ALA A 235 -13.38 -16.91 -1.30
N PRO A 236 -14.08 -16.94 -2.45
CA PRO A 236 -14.00 -15.90 -3.47
C PRO A 236 -14.58 -14.56 -3.00
N VAL A 237 -14.16 -13.48 -3.65
CA VAL A 237 -14.79 -12.15 -3.55
C VAL A 237 -15.64 -11.92 -4.80
N ILE A 238 -16.85 -11.40 -4.62
CA ILE A 238 -17.68 -10.91 -5.72
C ILE A 238 -17.44 -9.40 -5.87
N VAL A 239 -17.24 -8.94 -7.11
CA VAL A 239 -17.08 -7.53 -7.46
C VAL A 239 -17.84 -7.27 -8.76
N ASP A 240 -18.70 -6.25 -8.79
CA ASP A 240 -19.40 -5.80 -10.00
C ASP A 240 -20.11 -6.90 -10.82
N TYR A 241 -20.80 -7.83 -10.13
CA TYR A 241 -21.46 -9.00 -10.73
C TYR A 241 -20.51 -9.99 -11.42
N SER A 242 -19.20 -9.77 -11.34
CA SER A 242 -18.16 -10.72 -11.70
C SER A 242 -17.69 -11.43 -10.43
N ILE A 243 -17.51 -12.74 -10.53
CA ILE A 243 -16.86 -13.47 -9.45
C ILE A 243 -15.38 -13.49 -9.76
N ASP A 244 -14.63 -12.64 -9.07
CA ASP A 244 -13.18 -12.59 -9.18
C ASP A 244 -12.60 -13.74 -8.34
N PHE A 245 -12.35 -14.86 -9.00
CA PHE A 245 -11.55 -15.96 -8.47
C PHE A 245 -10.08 -15.61 -8.67
N ASP A 246 -9.55 -14.77 -7.77
CA ASP A 246 -8.11 -14.60 -7.74
C ASP A 246 -7.48 -15.88 -7.19
N SER A 247 -6.57 -16.44 -7.98
CA SER A 247 -6.31 -17.87 -8.17
C SER A 247 -5.58 -18.53 -7.00
N ALA A 248 -6.12 -18.51 -5.79
CA ALA A 248 -5.41 -19.11 -4.66
C ALA A 248 -5.94 -20.48 -4.25
N GLY A 249 -7.20 -20.83 -4.57
CA GLY A 249 -7.78 -22.12 -4.18
C GLY A 249 -7.63 -22.39 -2.68
N ASP A 250 -7.12 -23.56 -2.33
CA ASP A 250 -6.64 -23.81 -0.97
C ASP A 250 -5.39 -22.97 -0.68
N TRP A 251 -5.38 -22.32 0.47
CA TRP A 251 -4.17 -21.73 1.02
C TRP A 251 -3.01 -22.73 1.03
N LYS A 252 -1.82 -22.27 0.62
CA LYS A 252 -0.58 -23.05 0.59
C LYS A 252 0.51 -22.36 1.42
N GLN A 253 1.16 -23.11 2.30
CA GLN A 253 2.18 -22.55 3.21
C GLN A 253 3.35 -21.90 2.47
N GLU A 254 3.77 -22.45 1.32
CA GLU A 254 4.86 -21.91 0.51
C GLU A 254 4.56 -20.52 -0.06
N LEU A 255 3.28 -20.17 -0.20
CA LEU A 255 2.79 -18.89 -0.70
C LEU A 255 2.60 -17.83 0.40
N MET A 256 2.81 -18.16 1.68
CA MET A 256 2.57 -17.24 2.80
C MET A 256 3.68 -16.24 3.05
N ALA A 257 3.35 -14.95 3.14
CA ALA A 257 4.32 -13.91 3.51
C ALA A 257 4.74 -13.98 4.99
N GLU A 258 3.95 -14.64 5.84
CA GLU A 258 4.21 -14.80 7.28
C GLU A 258 4.07 -16.27 7.69
N GLU A 259 4.57 -16.66 8.87
CA GLU A 259 4.62 -18.07 9.27
C GLU A 259 3.23 -18.71 9.51
N SER A 260 2.19 -17.92 9.71
CA SER A 260 0.85 -18.43 10.06
C SER A 260 -0.26 -17.48 9.63
N ILE A 261 -1.46 -18.03 9.49
CA ILE A 261 -2.69 -17.23 9.37
C ILE A 261 -2.98 -16.63 10.74
N SER A 262 -3.12 -15.30 10.79
CA SER A 262 -3.48 -14.60 12.03
C SER A 262 -4.98 -14.71 12.30
N CYS A 263 -5.36 -14.83 13.55
CA CYS A 263 -6.75 -14.97 13.97
C CYS A 263 -7.02 -14.18 15.25
N PHE A 264 -8.07 -13.36 15.21
CA PHE A 264 -8.49 -12.53 16.34
C PHE A 264 -9.96 -12.70 16.62
N VAL A 265 -10.32 -12.82 17.89
CA VAL A 265 -11.70 -12.96 18.34
C VAL A 265 -12.08 -11.76 19.19
N TYR A 266 -13.20 -11.14 18.88
CA TYR A 266 -13.69 -9.96 19.61
C TYR A 266 -15.21 -9.85 19.47
N ASN A 267 -15.89 -9.53 20.57
CA ASN A 267 -17.35 -9.55 20.66
C ASN A 267 -17.88 -10.93 20.21
N ASN A 268 -18.69 -10.96 19.15
CA ASN A 268 -19.19 -12.16 18.46
C ASN A 268 -18.57 -12.32 17.07
N LYS A 269 -17.35 -11.81 16.86
CA LYS A 269 -16.64 -11.85 15.57
C LYS A 269 -15.36 -12.68 15.64
N ILE A 270 -15.08 -13.42 14.57
CA ILE A 270 -13.77 -14.01 14.29
C ILE A 270 -13.21 -13.36 13.04
N PHE A 271 -11.99 -12.86 13.14
CA PHE A 271 -11.26 -12.23 12.04
C PHE A 271 -10.02 -13.04 11.69
N PHE A 272 -9.91 -13.47 10.44
CA PHE A 272 -8.74 -14.12 9.87
C PHE A 272 -8.02 -13.17 8.91
N ARG A 273 -6.69 -13.13 9.03
CA ARG A 273 -5.80 -12.46 8.08
C ARG A 273 -4.84 -13.48 7.47
N VAL A 274 -4.85 -13.60 6.15
CA VAL A 274 -3.99 -14.49 5.37
C VAL A 274 -3.04 -13.65 4.51
N PRO A 275 -1.80 -13.41 4.96
CA PRO A 275 -0.82 -12.64 4.21
C PRO A 275 -0.07 -13.52 3.20
N MET A 276 -0.13 -13.17 1.91
CA MET A 276 0.49 -13.94 0.82
C MET A 276 1.71 -13.20 0.24
N LYS A 277 2.72 -13.96 -0.20
CA LYS A 277 3.95 -13.42 -0.81
C LYS A 277 3.65 -12.78 -2.16
N ASP A 278 4.41 -11.74 -2.47
CA ASP A 278 4.62 -11.37 -3.87
C ASP A 278 5.63 -12.33 -4.48
N ASN A 279 5.24 -13.04 -5.53
CA ASN A 279 6.16 -13.75 -6.40
C ASN A 279 5.88 -13.46 -7.88
N ALA A 280 5.15 -12.38 -8.18
CA ALA A 280 4.88 -11.95 -9.53
C ALA A 280 6.19 -11.55 -10.23
N ASN A 281 6.42 -12.17 -11.38
CA ASN A 281 7.54 -11.88 -12.24
C ASN A 281 7.05 -11.04 -13.42
N THR A 282 7.44 -9.77 -13.42
CA THR A 282 7.06 -8.80 -14.46
C THR A 282 7.59 -9.14 -15.86
N PHE A 283 8.63 -9.97 -15.97
CA PHE A 283 9.21 -10.37 -17.26
C PHE A 283 8.54 -11.60 -17.86
N THR A 284 8.13 -12.55 -17.03
CA THR A 284 7.46 -13.77 -17.49
C THR A 284 5.94 -13.69 -17.43
N GLY A 285 5.40 -12.68 -16.73
CA GLY A 285 3.97 -12.56 -16.44
C GLY A 285 3.44 -13.68 -15.54
N ARG A 286 4.33 -14.44 -14.88
CA ARG A 286 3.98 -15.58 -14.01
C ARG A 286 4.16 -15.21 -12.55
N GLY A 287 3.42 -15.90 -11.68
CA GLY A 287 3.46 -15.66 -10.23
C GLY A 287 2.29 -14.80 -9.78
N ASN A 288 2.05 -14.84 -8.48
CA ASN A 288 0.99 -14.16 -7.75
C ASN A 288 1.51 -12.82 -7.26
N VAL A 289 0.76 -11.76 -7.57
CA VAL A 289 1.01 -10.43 -7.00
C VAL A 289 0.75 -10.49 -5.50
N ALA A 290 1.54 -9.80 -4.68
CA ALA A 290 1.31 -9.76 -3.23
C ALA A 290 -0.15 -9.40 -2.95
N HIS A 291 -0.79 -10.24 -2.14
CA HIS A 291 -2.16 -10.05 -1.71
C HIS A 291 -2.36 -10.44 -0.25
N GLU A 292 -3.32 -9.80 0.41
CA GLU A 292 -3.75 -10.16 1.75
C GLU A 292 -5.25 -10.44 1.71
N TRP A 293 -5.65 -11.61 2.22
CA TRP A 293 -7.05 -11.93 2.44
C TRP A 293 -7.45 -11.59 3.87
N TYR A 294 -8.66 -11.04 3.98
CA TYR A 294 -9.28 -10.67 5.23
C TYR A 294 -10.67 -11.29 5.27
N TYR A 295 -10.94 -12.08 6.31
CA TYR A 295 -12.26 -12.67 6.53
C TYR A 295 -12.73 -12.29 7.93
N GLU A 296 -13.87 -11.61 8.04
CA GLU A 296 -14.55 -11.37 9.32
C GLU A 296 -15.91 -12.06 9.30
N TYR A 297 -16.16 -12.94 10.27
CA TYR A 297 -17.41 -13.67 10.41
C TYR A 297 -18.09 -13.30 11.73
N THR A 298 -19.41 -13.23 11.74
CA THR A 298 -20.20 -13.48 12.97
C THR A 298 -20.04 -14.95 13.35
N TYR A 299 -19.72 -15.23 14.61
CA TYR A 299 -19.56 -16.60 15.09
C TYR A 299 -20.44 -16.93 16.30
N SER A 300 -20.78 -18.21 16.40
CA SER A 300 -21.39 -18.81 17.59
C SER A 300 -20.85 -20.22 17.81
N VAL A 301 -20.72 -20.63 19.07
CA VAL A 301 -20.28 -21.98 19.45
C VAL A 301 -21.39 -22.67 20.22
N ASN A 302 -21.74 -23.90 19.80
CA ASN A 302 -22.64 -24.78 20.53
C ASN A 302 -21.99 -26.16 20.67
N GLY A 303 -21.31 -26.39 21.81
CA GLY A 303 -20.59 -27.63 22.06
C GLY A 303 -19.45 -27.86 21.06
N ASN A 304 -19.65 -28.82 20.15
CA ASN A 304 -18.69 -29.20 19.11
C ASN A 304 -19.01 -28.59 17.74
N GLU A 305 -19.90 -27.60 17.69
CA GLU A 305 -20.28 -26.89 16.49
C GLU A 305 -19.84 -25.42 16.58
N LEU A 306 -19.07 -24.97 15.59
CA LEU A 306 -18.70 -23.57 15.39
C LEU A 306 -19.40 -23.11 14.12
N THR A 307 -20.38 -22.23 14.24
CA THR A 307 -21.03 -21.61 13.08
C THR A 307 -20.33 -20.31 12.75
N LEU A 308 -19.89 -20.15 11.50
CA LEU A 308 -19.41 -18.91 10.92
C LEU A 308 -20.46 -18.41 9.94
N SER A 309 -20.85 -17.15 10.08
CA SER A 309 -21.95 -16.54 9.33
C SER A 309 -21.67 -15.08 9.04
N GLU A 310 -22.47 -14.50 8.15
CA GLU A 310 -22.42 -13.07 7.81
C GLU A 310 -21.01 -12.59 7.42
N PRO A 311 -20.33 -13.26 6.46
CA PRO A 311 -18.96 -12.95 6.14
C PRO A 311 -18.79 -11.55 5.57
N ARG A 312 -17.68 -10.93 5.93
CA ARG A 312 -17.08 -9.80 5.22
C ARG A 312 -15.73 -10.23 4.72
N ILE A 313 -15.53 -10.16 3.41
CA ILE A 313 -14.35 -10.72 2.75
C ILE A 313 -13.70 -9.60 1.95
N THR A 314 -12.43 -9.35 2.21
CA THR A 314 -11.64 -8.42 1.40
C THR A 314 -10.39 -9.13 0.89
N LEU A 315 -10.17 -8.99 -0.40
CA LEU A 315 -8.93 -9.32 -1.08
C LEU A 315 -8.23 -8.02 -1.45
N TYR A 316 -7.07 -7.78 -0.84
CA TYR A 316 -6.15 -6.75 -1.29
C TYR A 316 -5.18 -7.38 -2.29
N VAL A 317 -5.12 -6.88 -3.51
CA VAL A 317 -4.08 -7.22 -4.50
C VAL A 317 -3.37 -5.92 -4.82
N MET A 318 -2.03 -5.89 -4.90
CA MET A 318 -1.28 -4.66 -5.16
C MET A 318 -2.00 -3.71 -6.15
N VAL A 319 -2.26 -2.46 -5.72
CA VAL A 319 -3.05 -1.38 -6.36
C VAL A 319 -4.58 -1.47 -6.34
N ASN A 320 -5.16 -2.62 -6.03
CA ASN A 320 -6.60 -2.85 -5.99
C ASN A 320 -7.07 -3.39 -4.62
N LEU A 321 -8.31 -3.06 -4.26
CA LEU A 321 -8.97 -3.63 -3.10
C LEU A 321 -10.37 -4.09 -3.51
N ARG A 322 -10.65 -5.36 -3.27
CA ARG A 322 -11.92 -6.00 -3.63
C ARG A 322 -12.61 -6.43 -2.35
N THR A 323 -13.83 -5.96 -2.12
CA THR A 323 -14.57 -6.24 -0.88
C THR A 323 -15.96 -6.78 -1.19
N SER A 324 -16.33 -7.84 -0.48
CA SER A 324 -17.66 -8.43 -0.44
C SER A 324 -18.20 -8.30 0.97
N ASP A 325 -19.14 -7.39 1.16
CA ASP A 325 -19.84 -7.20 2.44
C ASP A 325 -21.19 -7.92 2.43
N TYR A 326 -21.48 -8.69 3.48
CA TYR A 326 -22.73 -9.45 3.66
C TYR A 326 -24.01 -8.64 3.38
N ASN A 327 -24.01 -7.36 3.77
CA ASN A 327 -25.18 -6.49 3.67
C ASN A 327 -25.39 -5.90 2.26
N SER A 328 -24.42 -6.04 1.35
CA SER A 328 -24.54 -5.54 -0.01
C SER A 328 -25.58 -6.34 -0.81
N GLU A 329 -26.32 -5.67 -1.68
CA GLU A 329 -27.29 -6.32 -2.56
C GLU A 329 -26.64 -7.40 -3.43
N MET A 330 -25.44 -7.11 -3.93
CA MET A 330 -24.64 -8.03 -4.71
C MET A 330 -24.30 -9.30 -3.93
N PHE A 331 -23.88 -9.19 -2.67
CA PHE A 331 -23.60 -10.36 -1.84
C PHE A 331 -24.87 -11.18 -1.57
N LYS A 332 -25.96 -10.51 -1.22
CA LYS A 332 -27.25 -11.17 -0.93
C LYS A 332 -27.73 -12.01 -2.10
N ASN A 333 -27.61 -11.50 -3.32
CA ASN A 333 -28.18 -12.12 -4.50
C ASN A 333 -27.22 -13.07 -5.23
N ASN A 334 -25.90 -12.84 -5.16
CA ASN A 334 -24.94 -13.55 -6.03
C ASN A 334 -23.91 -14.39 -5.26
N TYR A 335 -23.83 -14.30 -3.93
CA TYR A 335 -22.88 -15.10 -3.16
C TYR A 335 -23.38 -16.53 -2.90
N TYR A 336 -22.46 -17.49 -2.93
CA TYR A 336 -22.71 -18.91 -2.67
C TYR A 336 -23.39 -19.13 -1.31
N ALA A 337 -24.53 -19.80 -1.31
CA ALA A 337 -25.36 -19.99 -0.11
C ALA A 337 -24.57 -20.65 1.03
N ASP A 338 -23.79 -21.69 0.72
CA ASP A 338 -22.97 -22.44 1.68
C ASP A 338 -21.88 -21.59 2.33
N PHE A 339 -21.42 -20.53 1.65
CA PHE A 339 -20.44 -19.60 2.22
C PHE A 339 -21.07 -18.41 2.95
N LYS A 340 -22.40 -18.22 2.90
CA LYS A 340 -23.09 -17.19 3.70
C LYS A 340 -23.18 -17.58 5.17
N SER A 341 -23.28 -18.88 5.45
CA SER A 341 -23.28 -19.45 6.79
C SER A 341 -22.95 -20.94 6.74
N PHE A 342 -21.95 -21.38 7.49
CA PHE A 342 -21.55 -22.78 7.59
C PHE A 342 -21.12 -23.16 9.00
N THR A 343 -21.24 -24.44 9.34
CA THR A 343 -20.87 -24.97 10.66
C THR A 343 -19.69 -25.91 10.53
N LEU A 344 -18.60 -25.59 11.23
CA LEU A 344 -17.48 -26.49 11.43
C LEU A 344 -17.76 -27.41 12.63
N THR A 345 -17.46 -28.69 12.49
CA THR A 345 -17.56 -29.67 13.57
C THR A 345 -16.18 -29.93 14.16
N ALA A 346 -16.08 -29.96 15.49
CA ALA A 346 -14.86 -30.36 16.19
C ALA A 346 -14.63 -31.88 16.05
N GLN A 347 -13.42 -32.26 15.61
CA GLN A 347 -12.96 -33.64 15.51
C GLN A 347 -11.85 -33.95 16.52
#